data_AF-A0A923UBK9-F1
#
_entry.id   AF-A0A923UBK9-F1
#
_cell.length_a   1.000
_cell.length_b   1.000
_cell.length_c   1.000
_cell.angle_alpha   90.00
_cell.angle_beta   90.00
_cell.angle_gamma   90.00
#
_symmetry.space_group_name_H-M   'P 1'
#
loop_
_entity.id
_entity.type
_entity.pdbx_description
1 polymer ?
#
loop_
_entity_poly.entity_id
_entity_poly.type
_entity_poly.pdbx_seq_one_letter_code
_entity_poly.pdbx_strand_id
1 'polypeptide(L)'
;MVRLRSKVVIPVVIAAVVVAVVLGNTALSAWVPVSTDSGAAHFSAQERASIRSAILDSKWSQVAGEYPEAIRPTVTMAPTVPDHEWASVMVRCLKSGGISAYIVNGSPTYGSAGQTPLEVAVRYYLCEAGHPSESQVASHFSPAQAAALYDYYARVVRPCLLSAGAPSPASPDRSAVVSLAGLAGWNPYQVIWTSSMSARTETYLEQRCPPIPAWLNLEP
;
A
#
# COMPACT_ATOMS: atom_id res chain seq x y z
N MET A 1 -89.16 -18.23 18.38
CA MET A 1 -89.18 -19.53 17.68
C MET A 1 -87.76 -20.07 17.61
N VAL A 2 -87.56 -21.35 17.96
CA VAL A 2 -86.56 -22.31 17.39
C VAL A 2 -85.21 -21.66 16.99
N ARG A 3 -84.17 -21.59 17.83
CA ARG A 3 -83.30 -22.66 18.38
C ARG A 3 -82.91 -23.74 17.35
N LEU A 4 -81.61 -23.94 17.17
CA LEU A 4 -80.83 -25.17 17.46
C LEU A 4 -79.59 -25.17 16.54
N ARG A 5 -78.37 -25.13 17.13
CA ARG A 5 -77.42 -26.26 17.26
C ARG A 5 -76.73 -26.60 15.92
N SER A 6 -75.48 -27.02 15.84
CA SER A 6 -74.46 -27.41 16.80
C SER A 6 -73.14 -27.55 16.04
N LYS A 7 -72.02 -27.46 16.75
CA LYS A 7 -70.70 -27.93 16.33
C LYS A 7 -70.70 -29.45 16.06
N VAL A 8 -69.99 -29.90 15.01
CA VAL A 8 -69.41 -31.26 14.83
C VAL A 8 -68.15 -31.06 13.96
N VAL A 9 -66.92 -31.09 14.50
CA VAL A 9 -66.00 -32.23 14.77
C VAL A 9 -65.69 -33.10 13.53
N ILE A 10 -64.47 -32.90 12.97
CA ILE A 10 -63.37 -33.86 12.64
C ILE A 10 -63.76 -35.36 12.50
N PRO A 11 -63.11 -36.25 11.71
CA PRO A 11 -62.05 -36.16 10.67
C PRO A 11 -62.58 -36.76 9.33
N VAL A 12 -61.80 -36.91 8.25
CA VAL A 12 -61.17 -38.19 7.90
C VAL A 12 -60.25 -37.93 6.71
N VAL A 13 -59.06 -38.47 6.89
CA VAL A 13 -57.90 -38.44 6.03
C VAL A 13 -58.15 -39.32 4.79
N ILE A 14 -57.33 -39.07 3.76
CA ILE A 14 -56.94 -39.99 2.68
C ILE A 14 -57.82 -39.93 1.42
N ALA A 15 -57.34 -39.19 0.43
CA ALA A 15 -56.90 -39.82 -0.83
C ALA A 15 -56.05 -38.82 -1.62
N ALA A 16 -54.76 -39.14 -1.74
CA ALA A 16 -53.86 -38.46 -2.64
C ALA A 16 -54.39 -38.55 -4.08
N VAL A 17 -54.57 -37.40 -4.73
CA VAL A 17 -54.52 -37.33 -6.18
C VAL A 17 -53.39 -36.39 -6.53
N VAL A 18 -52.26 -37.00 -6.89
CA VAL A 18 -51.14 -36.34 -7.53
C VAL A 18 -51.63 -35.87 -8.91
N VAL A 19 -51.87 -34.57 -9.05
CA VAL A 19 -51.90 -33.92 -10.36
C VAL A 19 -50.73 -32.95 -10.40
N ALA A 20 -49.65 -33.39 -11.02
CA ALA A 20 -48.55 -32.53 -11.39
C ALA A 20 -49.03 -31.57 -12.49
N VAL A 21 -49.11 -30.28 -12.18
CA VAL A 21 -49.14 -29.22 -13.19
C VAL A 21 -47.90 -28.37 -12.96
N VAL A 22 -46.91 -28.63 -13.82
CA VAL A 22 -45.70 -27.83 -14.00
C VAL A 22 -46.12 -26.56 -14.74
N LEU A 23 -46.13 -25.41 -14.08
CA LEU A 23 -46.05 -24.12 -14.75
C LEU A 23 -45.24 -23.13 -13.89
N GLY A 24 -43.99 -22.91 -14.32
CA GLY A 24 -43.31 -21.63 -14.30
C GLY A 24 -43.04 -20.99 -12.93
N ASN A 25 -42.05 -21.49 -12.19
CA ASN A 25 -41.30 -20.62 -11.29
C ASN A 25 -40.13 -20.02 -12.06
N THR A 26 -40.33 -18.77 -12.49
CA THR A 26 -39.26 -17.88 -12.93
C THR A 26 -38.21 -17.81 -11.83
N ALA A 27 -37.12 -18.54 -12.02
CA ALA A 27 -35.89 -18.29 -11.31
C ALA A 27 -35.52 -16.84 -11.57
N LEU A 28 -35.74 -15.98 -10.58
CA LEU A 28 -35.02 -14.73 -10.46
C LEU A 28 -33.55 -15.15 -10.25
N SER A 29 -32.87 -15.37 -11.37
CA SER A 29 -31.42 -15.41 -11.44
C SER A 29 -30.95 -14.07 -10.88
N ALA A 30 -30.69 -14.04 -9.58
CA ALA A 30 -29.91 -12.99 -8.96
C ALA A 30 -28.64 -12.91 -9.79
N TRP A 31 -28.53 -11.87 -10.61
CA TRP A 31 -27.25 -11.43 -11.13
C TRP A 31 -26.42 -11.10 -9.90
N VAL A 32 -25.64 -12.07 -9.45
CA VAL A 32 -24.46 -11.76 -8.65
C VAL A 32 -23.60 -10.94 -9.60
N PRO A 33 -23.42 -9.63 -9.40
CA PRO A 33 -22.36 -8.96 -10.12
C PRO A 33 -21.10 -9.72 -9.72
N VAL A 34 -20.51 -10.43 -10.68
CA VAL A 34 -19.09 -10.75 -10.59
C VAL A 34 -18.43 -9.39 -10.41
N SER A 35 -18.00 -9.11 -9.19
CA SER A 35 -17.05 -8.05 -8.94
C SER A 35 -15.82 -8.44 -9.76
N THR A 36 -15.74 -7.91 -10.97
CA THR A 36 -14.48 -7.76 -11.67
C THR A 36 -13.68 -6.77 -10.84
N ASP A 37 -13.12 -7.28 -9.75
CA ASP A 37 -12.12 -6.58 -8.97
C ASP A 37 -10.83 -6.62 -9.78
N SER A 38 -10.79 -5.77 -10.81
CA SER A 38 -9.55 -5.26 -11.35
C SER A 38 -8.86 -4.30 -10.34
N GLY A 39 -9.42 -4.14 -9.14
CA GLY A 39 -8.89 -3.33 -8.03
C GLY A 39 -7.94 -4.06 -7.09
N ALA A 40 -7.81 -5.39 -7.14
CA ALA A 40 -6.91 -6.13 -6.23
C ALA A 40 -5.40 -5.88 -6.45
N ALA A 41 -5.02 -5.27 -7.59
CA ALA A 41 -3.62 -5.04 -7.97
C ALA A 41 -3.05 -3.71 -7.46
N HIS A 42 -3.90 -2.71 -7.20
CA HIS A 42 -3.48 -1.36 -6.78
C HIS A 42 -4.22 -0.97 -5.48
N PHE A 43 -3.66 -0.05 -4.70
CA PHE A 43 -4.37 0.44 -3.51
C PHE A 43 -5.60 1.26 -3.87
N SER A 44 -6.75 0.83 -3.33
CA SER A 44 -7.95 1.66 -3.23
C SER A 44 -7.71 2.88 -2.33
N ALA A 45 -8.57 3.89 -2.44
CA ALA A 45 -8.50 5.08 -1.58
C ALA A 45 -8.61 4.72 -0.09
N GLN A 46 -9.45 3.73 0.25
CA GLN A 46 -9.60 3.24 1.62
C GLN A 46 -8.34 2.53 2.12
N GLU A 47 -7.70 1.71 1.30
CA GLU A 47 -6.42 1.09 1.66
C GLU A 47 -5.32 2.13 1.85
N ARG A 48 -5.21 3.14 0.96
CA ARG A 48 -4.23 4.23 1.14
C ARG A 48 -4.46 4.99 2.44
N ALA A 49 -5.71 5.30 2.78
CA ALA A 49 -6.05 5.94 4.04
C ALA A 49 -5.72 5.06 5.24
N SER A 50 -5.97 3.75 5.16
CA SER A 50 -5.62 2.78 6.20
C SER A 50 -4.11 2.67 6.40
N ILE A 51 -3.34 2.56 5.31
CA ILE A 51 -1.87 2.49 5.35
C ILE A 51 -1.29 3.79 5.90
N ARG A 52 -1.81 4.95 5.49
CA ARG A 52 -1.43 6.26 6.04
C ARG A 52 -1.62 6.28 7.55
N SER A 53 -2.80 5.92 8.05
CA SER A 53 -3.06 5.87 9.49
C SER A 53 -2.12 4.90 10.22
N ALA A 54 -1.91 3.70 9.67
CA ALA A 54 -1.02 2.70 10.26
C ALA A 54 0.43 3.20 10.35
N ILE A 55 0.95 3.85 9.31
CA ILE A 55 2.28 4.47 9.30
C ILE A 55 2.34 5.56 10.37
N LEU A 56 1.40 6.51 10.33
CA LEU A 56 1.41 7.64 11.24
C LEU A 56 1.35 7.15 12.70
N ASP A 57 0.56 6.12 12.99
CA ASP A 57 0.38 5.57 14.35
C ASP A 57 1.61 4.79 14.80
N SER A 58 2.17 3.96 13.91
CA SER A 58 3.39 3.19 14.19
C SER A 58 4.59 4.08 14.47
N LYS A 59 4.75 5.19 13.76
CA LYS A 59 5.86 6.13 14.01
C LYS A 59 5.61 6.98 15.26
N TRP A 60 4.36 7.35 15.53
CA TRP A 60 4.04 8.14 16.72
C TRP A 60 4.19 7.34 18.02
N SER A 61 3.88 6.04 18.01
CA SER A 61 3.95 5.20 19.20
C SER A 61 5.35 5.16 19.83
N GLN A 62 6.40 5.31 19.02
CA GLN A 62 7.79 5.41 19.51
C GLN A 62 8.00 6.69 20.32
N VAL A 63 7.56 7.84 19.79
CA VAL A 63 7.66 9.13 20.49
C VAL A 63 6.80 9.13 21.76
N ALA A 64 5.55 8.67 21.67
CA ALA A 64 4.64 8.65 22.81
C ALA A 64 5.08 7.69 23.93
N GLY A 65 5.79 6.62 23.57
CA GLY A 65 6.35 5.68 24.54
C GLY A 65 7.51 6.28 25.34
N GLU A 66 8.34 7.10 24.71
CA GLU A 66 9.50 7.75 25.34
C GLU A 66 9.13 9.07 26.02
N TYR A 67 8.18 9.82 25.44
CA TYR A 67 7.73 11.14 25.88
C TYR A 67 6.20 11.17 26.00
N PRO A 68 5.62 10.68 27.11
CA PRO A 68 4.17 10.61 27.30
C PRO A 68 3.46 11.98 27.27
N GLU A 69 4.18 13.06 27.57
CA GLU A 69 3.70 14.44 27.51
C GLU A 69 3.66 15.02 26.08
N ALA A 70 4.25 14.31 25.10
CA ALA A 70 4.34 14.79 23.74
C ALA A 70 2.95 14.89 23.09
N ILE A 71 2.71 16.00 22.38
CA ILE A 71 1.50 16.21 21.61
C ILE A 71 1.77 15.81 20.17
N ARG A 72 0.94 14.92 19.62
CA ARG A 72 1.09 14.45 18.24
C ARG A 72 0.81 15.58 17.24
N PRO A 73 1.79 16.00 16.43
CA PRO A 73 1.53 16.98 15.40
C PRO A 73 0.79 16.36 14.20
N THR A 74 0.06 17.18 13.46
CA THR A 74 -0.51 16.78 12.16
C THR A 74 0.61 16.64 11.13
N VAL A 75 0.61 15.54 10.39
CA VAL A 75 1.60 15.24 9.35
C VAL A 75 0.94 15.37 7.98
N THR A 76 1.57 16.11 7.07
CA THR A 76 1.23 16.06 5.65
C THR A 76 2.07 14.98 5.00
N MET A 77 1.41 14.03 4.33
CA MET A 77 2.09 12.95 3.64
C MET A 77 2.56 13.44 2.27
N ALA A 78 3.82 13.22 1.96
CA ALA A 78 4.41 13.44 0.65
C ALA A 78 4.30 12.16 -0.20
N PRO A 79 4.70 12.20 -1.49
CA PRO A 79 4.79 11.00 -2.31
C PRO A 79 5.73 9.97 -1.68
N THR A 80 5.50 8.70 -2.01
CA THR A 80 6.35 7.61 -1.54
C THR A 80 7.75 7.76 -2.12
N VAL A 81 8.76 7.61 -1.25
CA VAL A 81 10.16 7.86 -1.59
C VAL A 81 10.86 6.55 -1.93
N PRO A 82 11.61 6.45 -3.05
CA PRO A 82 12.47 5.29 -3.32
C PRO A 82 13.43 5.03 -2.16
N ASP A 83 13.62 3.75 -1.81
CA ASP A 83 14.44 3.39 -0.64
C ASP A 83 15.86 3.97 -0.72
N HIS A 84 16.45 4.04 -1.91
CA HIS A 84 17.79 4.59 -2.12
C HIS A 84 17.87 6.12 -1.89
N GLU A 85 16.77 6.86 -2.10
CA GLU A 85 16.71 8.31 -1.85
C GLU A 85 16.32 8.65 -0.41
N TRP A 86 15.72 7.71 0.32
CA TRP A 86 15.04 7.97 1.59
C TRP A 86 15.93 8.65 2.62
N ALA A 87 17.19 8.20 2.77
CA ALA A 87 18.16 8.83 3.68
C ALA A 87 18.42 10.30 3.34
N SER A 88 18.53 10.63 2.04
CA SER A 88 18.73 12.00 1.56
C SER A 88 17.51 12.88 1.82
N VAL A 89 16.30 12.34 1.66
CA VAL A 89 15.04 13.04 1.98
C VAL A 89 14.95 13.30 3.48
N MET A 90 15.26 12.31 4.32
CA MET A 90 15.28 12.45 5.78
C MET A 90 16.26 13.53 6.25
N VAL A 91 17.51 13.50 5.77
CA VAL A 91 18.50 14.52 6.10
C VAL A 91 18.04 15.92 5.70
N ARG A 92 17.42 16.06 4.52
CA ARG A 92 16.91 17.36 4.04
C ARG A 92 15.76 17.87 4.91
N CYS A 93 14.82 17.00 5.26
CA CYS A 93 13.71 17.33 6.14
C CYS A 93 14.20 17.75 7.53
N LEU A 94 15.09 16.97 8.14
CA LEU A 94 15.67 17.27 9.45
C LEU A 94 16.39 18.64 9.44
N LYS A 95 17.22 18.90 8.42
CA LYS A 95 17.89 20.19 8.25
C LYS A 95 16.92 21.36 8.10
N SER A 96 15.84 21.21 7.33
CA SER A 96 14.81 22.25 7.23
C SER A 96 14.10 22.52 8.56
N GLY A 97 14.09 21.52 9.45
CA GLY A 97 13.61 21.64 10.83
C GLY A 97 14.63 22.18 11.82
N GLY A 98 15.82 22.60 11.37
CA GLY A 98 16.91 23.11 12.22
C GLY A 98 17.79 22.03 12.86
N ILE A 99 17.58 20.75 12.53
CA ILE A 99 18.36 19.64 13.07
C ILE A 99 19.61 19.41 12.21
N SER A 100 20.77 19.29 12.85
CA SER A 100 21.99 18.88 12.16
C SER A 100 21.90 17.41 11.79
N ALA A 101 21.95 17.11 10.49
CA ALA A 101 21.85 15.74 9.96
C ALA A 101 22.81 15.51 8.79
N TYR A 102 23.24 14.27 8.62
CA TYR A 102 24.16 13.81 7.57
C TYR A 102 23.98 12.31 7.32
N ILE A 103 24.51 11.81 6.21
CA ILE A 103 24.44 10.37 5.90
C ILE A 103 25.74 9.71 6.37
N VAL A 104 25.63 8.62 7.12
CA VAL A 104 26.75 7.75 7.49
C VAL A 104 26.40 6.33 7.08
N ASN A 105 27.26 5.69 6.28
CA ASN A 105 27.05 4.33 5.80
C ASN A 105 25.66 4.08 5.17
N GLY A 106 25.13 5.08 4.45
CA GLY A 106 23.81 5.00 3.79
C GLY A 106 22.61 5.28 4.71
N SER A 107 22.81 5.55 6.00
CA SER A 107 21.73 5.85 6.94
C SER A 107 21.75 7.32 7.39
N PRO A 108 20.57 7.94 7.62
CA PRO A 108 20.50 9.28 8.19
C PRO A 108 20.99 9.25 9.65
N THR A 109 21.98 10.07 9.95
CA THR A 109 22.49 10.34 11.30
C THR A 109 22.20 11.78 11.65
N TYR A 110 21.87 12.06 12.91
CA TYR A 110 21.52 13.39 13.38
C TYR A 110 22.08 13.66 14.77
N GLY A 111 22.20 14.94 15.10
CA GLY A 111 22.56 15.41 16.44
C GLY A 111 21.62 16.51 16.91
N SER A 112 21.64 16.80 18.20
CA SER A 112 20.96 17.96 18.77
C SER A 112 21.88 19.19 18.65
N ALA A 113 21.44 20.20 17.91
CA ALA A 113 22.12 21.49 17.81
C ALA A 113 21.28 22.55 18.54
N GLY A 114 21.18 22.40 19.86
CA GLY A 114 20.41 23.31 20.72
C GLY A 114 18.93 22.94 20.89
N GLN A 115 18.47 21.83 20.29
CA GLN A 115 17.15 21.27 20.54
C GLN A 115 17.17 20.30 21.74
N THR A 116 16.05 20.23 22.46
CA THR A 116 15.77 19.20 23.44
C THR A 116 15.59 17.83 22.78
N PRO A 117 15.78 16.71 23.50
CA PRO A 117 15.52 15.37 22.98
C PRO A 117 14.10 15.19 22.43
N LEU A 118 13.09 15.73 23.12
CA LEU A 118 11.70 15.71 22.67
C LEU A 118 11.49 16.45 21.34
N GLU A 119 12.08 17.63 21.17
CA GLU A 119 11.98 18.38 19.90
C GLU A 119 12.62 17.61 18.75
N VAL A 120 13.74 16.92 19.00
CA VAL A 120 14.38 16.05 18.01
C VAL A 120 13.48 14.88 17.67
N ALA A 121 12.90 14.19 18.66
CA ALA A 121 12.01 13.05 18.46
C ALA A 121 10.76 13.43 17.66
N VAL A 122 10.11 14.55 18.00
CA VAL A 122 8.93 15.06 17.27
C VAL A 122 9.30 15.46 15.85
N ARG A 123 10.45 16.10 15.63
CA ARG A 123 10.90 16.46 14.28
C ARG A 123 11.25 15.23 13.45
N TYR A 124 11.90 14.24 14.04
CA TYR A 124 12.19 12.98 13.37
C TYR A 124 10.90 12.28 12.95
N TYR A 125 9.91 12.21 13.85
CA TYR A 125 8.56 11.73 13.54
C TYR A 125 7.93 12.45 12.34
N LEU A 126 7.93 13.79 12.34
CA LEU A 126 7.38 14.58 11.23
C LEU A 126 8.02 14.21 9.89
N CYS A 127 9.34 14.02 9.87
CA CYS A 127 10.08 13.68 8.67
C CYS A 127 9.82 12.24 8.21
N GLU A 128 9.97 11.27 9.11
CA GLU A 128 9.82 9.85 8.77
C GLU A 128 8.36 9.49 8.40
N ALA A 129 7.39 10.06 9.12
CA ALA A 129 5.98 9.78 8.89
C ALA A 129 5.44 10.56 7.66
N GLY A 130 6.02 11.72 7.35
CA GLY A 130 5.67 12.53 6.19
C GLY A 130 6.28 12.02 4.88
N HIS A 131 7.42 11.30 4.94
CA HIS A 131 8.14 10.78 3.79
C HIS A 131 8.30 9.25 3.88
N PRO A 132 7.23 8.47 3.66
CA PRO A 132 7.30 7.01 3.73
C PRO A 132 8.22 6.46 2.63
N SER A 133 9.06 5.49 2.98
CA SER A 133 9.88 4.76 2.01
C SER A 133 9.05 3.73 1.22
N GLU A 134 9.54 3.33 0.05
CA GLU A 134 8.96 2.25 -0.75
C GLU A 134 8.79 0.99 0.08
N SER A 135 9.83 0.55 0.79
CA SER A 135 9.80 -0.62 1.68
C SER A 135 8.74 -0.52 2.78
N GLN A 136 8.55 0.67 3.36
CA GLN A 136 7.55 0.90 4.40
C GLN A 136 6.12 0.82 3.85
N VAL A 137 5.89 1.28 2.62
CA VAL A 137 4.57 1.10 1.98
C VAL A 137 4.39 -0.35 1.53
N ALA A 138 5.46 -0.96 1.00
CA ALA A 138 5.48 -2.32 0.52
C ALA A 138 5.15 -3.33 1.63
N SER A 139 5.51 -3.08 2.90
CA SER A 139 5.17 -3.98 4.00
C SER A 139 3.65 -4.18 4.22
N HIS A 140 2.80 -3.38 3.58
CA HIS A 140 1.35 -3.52 3.59
C HIS A 140 0.78 -4.28 2.38
N PHE A 141 1.63 -4.77 1.48
CA PHE A 141 1.16 -5.38 0.24
C PHE A 141 0.48 -6.73 0.48
N SER A 142 -0.62 -6.92 -0.23
CA SER A 142 -1.13 -8.25 -0.55
C SER A 142 -0.23 -8.94 -1.60
N PRO A 143 -0.31 -10.27 -1.75
CA PRO A 143 0.39 -10.97 -2.83
C PRO A 143 0.07 -10.41 -4.24
N ALA A 144 -1.16 -9.95 -4.46
CA ALA A 144 -1.58 -9.36 -5.73
C ALA A 144 -0.89 -8.01 -5.99
N GLN A 145 -0.73 -7.17 -4.96
CA GLN A 145 -0.02 -5.90 -5.05
C GLN A 145 1.49 -6.12 -5.26
N ALA A 146 2.09 -7.12 -4.62
CA ALA A 146 3.48 -7.51 -4.89
C ALA A 146 3.67 -7.96 -6.36
N ALA A 147 2.74 -8.76 -6.89
CA ALA A 147 2.76 -9.16 -8.30
C ALA A 147 2.57 -7.95 -9.24
N ALA A 148 1.74 -6.98 -8.88
CA ALA A 148 1.53 -5.76 -9.66
C ALA A 148 2.78 -4.88 -9.72
N LEU A 149 3.51 -4.72 -8.60
CA LEU A 149 4.78 -4.01 -8.58
C LEU A 149 5.83 -4.70 -9.46
N TYR A 150 5.90 -6.03 -9.41
CA TYR A 150 6.75 -6.81 -10.31
C TYR A 150 6.39 -6.57 -11.78
N ASP A 151 5.11 -6.64 -12.14
CA ASP A 151 4.67 -6.43 -13.52
C ASP A 151 5.00 -5.00 -14.00
N TYR A 152 4.90 -3.99 -13.12
CA TYR A 152 5.36 -2.63 -13.42
C TYR A 152 6.86 -2.58 -13.72
N TYR A 153 7.69 -3.20 -12.89
CA TYR A 153 9.14 -3.28 -13.13
C TYR A 153 9.50 -4.02 -14.41
N ALA A 154 8.86 -5.15 -14.68
CA ALA A 154 9.16 -6.00 -15.83
C ALA A 154 8.67 -5.40 -17.16
N ARG A 155 7.52 -4.71 -17.15
CA ARG A 155 6.83 -4.28 -18.37
C ARG A 155 6.94 -2.78 -18.65
N VAL A 156 7.24 -1.97 -17.64
CA VAL A 156 7.31 -0.51 -17.76
C VAL A 156 8.73 -0.02 -17.55
N VAL A 157 9.28 -0.20 -16.34
CA VAL A 157 10.54 0.44 -15.95
C VAL A 157 11.73 -0.14 -16.72
N ARG A 158 11.92 -1.47 -16.67
CA ARG A 158 13.06 -2.10 -17.33
C ARG A 158 13.08 -1.85 -18.85
N PRO A 159 11.98 -2.03 -19.61
CA PRO A 159 11.96 -1.67 -21.03
C PRO A 159 12.26 -0.18 -21.28
N CYS A 160 11.73 0.72 -20.43
CA CYS A 160 12.02 2.15 -20.53
C CYS A 160 13.52 2.44 -20.37
N LEU A 161 14.16 1.89 -19.33
CA LEU A 161 15.60 2.05 -19.09
C LEU A 161 16.43 1.56 -20.27
N LEU A 162 16.15 0.35 -20.77
CA LEU A 162 16.86 -0.22 -21.91
C LEU A 162 16.66 0.64 -23.18
N SER A 163 15.46 1.16 -23.42
CA SER A 163 15.17 2.07 -24.54
C SER A 163 15.90 3.42 -24.43
N ALA A 164 16.19 3.85 -23.20
CA ALA A 164 16.96 5.06 -22.90
C ALA A 164 18.49 4.82 -22.95
N GLY A 165 18.93 3.60 -23.26
CA GLY A 165 20.34 3.22 -23.27
C GLY A 165 20.94 3.00 -21.89
N ALA A 166 20.12 2.92 -20.84
CA ALA A 166 20.56 2.65 -19.48
C ALA A 166 20.64 1.14 -19.20
N PRO A 167 21.60 0.70 -18.37
CA PRO A 167 21.70 -0.70 -17.97
C PRO A 167 20.57 -1.07 -17.00
N SER A 168 20.11 -2.32 -17.07
CA SER A 168 19.13 -2.87 -16.13
C SER A 168 19.31 -4.39 -16.00
N PRO A 169 19.26 -4.96 -14.79
CA PRO A 169 19.45 -6.40 -14.60
C PRO A 169 18.38 -7.20 -15.34
N ALA A 170 18.70 -8.44 -15.71
CA ALA A 170 17.69 -9.36 -16.23
C ALA A 170 16.61 -9.61 -15.16
N SER A 171 15.36 -9.73 -15.60
CA SER A 171 14.26 -10.06 -14.69
C SER A 171 14.43 -11.50 -14.19
N PRO A 172 14.19 -11.78 -12.90
CA PRO A 172 14.01 -13.15 -12.45
C PRO A 172 12.76 -13.75 -13.09
N ASP A 173 12.60 -15.07 -12.98
CA ASP A 173 11.36 -15.74 -13.39
C ASP A 173 10.19 -15.27 -12.51
N ARG A 174 9.02 -15.10 -13.11
CA ARG A 174 7.81 -14.63 -12.39
C ARG A 174 7.42 -15.53 -11.22
N SER A 175 7.70 -16.84 -11.32
CA SER A 175 7.49 -17.80 -10.24
C SER A 175 8.37 -17.56 -9.01
N ALA A 176 9.47 -16.81 -9.15
CA ALA A 176 10.31 -16.37 -8.04
C ALA A 176 9.73 -15.14 -7.32
N VAL A 177 8.71 -14.48 -7.89
CA VAL A 177 8.18 -13.19 -7.41
C VAL A 177 6.74 -13.32 -6.89
N VAL A 178 6.55 -14.28 -5.98
CA VAL A 178 5.27 -14.52 -5.30
C VAL A 178 5.20 -13.76 -3.96
N SER A 179 6.31 -13.19 -3.50
CA SER A 179 6.42 -12.43 -2.25
C SER A 179 7.34 -11.23 -2.41
N LEU A 180 7.21 -10.25 -1.51
CA LEU A 180 8.16 -9.12 -1.41
C LEU A 180 9.60 -9.58 -1.18
N ALA A 181 9.82 -10.73 -0.54
CA ALA A 181 11.15 -11.33 -0.41
C ALA A 181 11.74 -11.74 -1.77
N GLY A 182 10.90 -12.10 -2.75
CA GLY A 182 11.30 -12.31 -4.14
C GLY A 182 11.62 -11.01 -4.91
N LEU A 183 11.03 -9.89 -4.49
CA LEU A 183 11.39 -8.55 -4.98
C LEU A 183 12.60 -7.93 -4.26
N ALA A 184 12.89 -8.36 -3.03
CA ALA A 184 13.94 -7.81 -2.17
C ALA A 184 15.35 -7.92 -2.77
N GLY A 185 15.53 -8.68 -3.86
CA GLY A 185 16.78 -8.79 -4.59
C GLY A 185 16.78 -8.23 -6.01
N TRP A 186 15.64 -7.77 -6.55
CA TRP A 186 15.55 -7.33 -7.94
C TRP A 186 14.79 -6.01 -8.08
N ASN A 187 15.52 -4.99 -8.53
CA ASN A 187 14.97 -3.72 -8.97
C ASN A 187 15.61 -3.33 -10.32
N PRO A 188 14.83 -2.89 -11.34
CA PRO A 188 15.37 -2.44 -12.62
C PRO A 188 16.46 -1.36 -12.52
N TYR A 189 16.45 -0.54 -11.46
CA TYR A 189 17.42 0.50 -11.20
C TYR A 189 18.67 0.06 -10.42
N GLN A 190 18.74 -1.18 -9.96
CA GLN A 190 19.83 -1.63 -9.07
C GLN A 190 21.22 -1.33 -9.63
N VAL A 191 21.43 -1.53 -10.94
CA VAL A 191 22.71 -1.23 -11.59
C VAL A 191 22.99 0.28 -11.65
N ILE A 192 21.95 1.11 -11.79
CA ILE A 192 22.08 2.58 -11.82
C ILE A 192 22.47 3.08 -10.43
N TRP A 193 21.72 2.71 -9.38
CA TRP A 193 21.94 3.19 -8.01
C TRP A 193 23.25 2.69 -7.37
N THR A 194 23.81 1.59 -7.87
CA THR A 194 25.11 1.06 -7.40
C THR A 194 26.28 1.47 -8.28
N SER A 195 26.03 2.18 -9.38
CA SER A 195 27.07 2.68 -10.27
C SER A 195 27.60 4.05 -9.83
N SER A 196 28.71 4.48 -10.43
CA SER A 196 29.26 5.84 -10.28
C SER A 196 28.60 6.86 -11.23
N MET A 197 27.35 6.62 -11.62
CA MET A 197 26.59 7.52 -12.50
C MET A 197 26.41 8.90 -11.84
N SER A 198 26.42 9.96 -12.65
CA SER A 198 26.18 11.31 -12.11
C SER A 198 24.73 11.47 -11.65
N ALA A 199 24.52 12.19 -10.55
CA ALA A 199 23.18 12.50 -10.03
C ALA A 199 22.26 13.14 -11.09
N ARG A 200 22.80 13.95 -12.01
CA ARG A 200 22.03 14.53 -13.12
C ARG A 200 21.47 13.45 -14.05
N THR A 201 22.26 12.43 -14.37
CA THR A 201 21.83 11.35 -15.26
C THR A 201 20.82 10.44 -14.57
N GLU A 202 21.06 10.13 -13.29
CA GLU A 202 20.12 9.39 -12.44
C GLU A 202 18.76 10.09 -12.37
N THR A 203 18.72 11.38 -12.00
CA THR A 203 17.48 12.17 -11.98
C THR A 203 16.77 12.20 -13.34
N TYR A 204 17.52 12.31 -14.44
CA TYR A 204 16.93 12.26 -15.79
C TYR A 204 16.26 10.91 -16.06
N LEU A 205 16.92 9.80 -15.70
CA LEU A 205 16.37 8.45 -15.88
C LEU A 205 15.13 8.25 -15.00
N GLU A 206 15.17 8.67 -13.74
CA GLU A 206 14.05 8.54 -12.81
C GLU A 206 12.83 9.36 -13.21
N GLN A 207 13.04 10.55 -13.77
CA GLN A 207 11.95 11.33 -14.34
C GLN A 207 11.36 10.68 -15.60
N ARG A 208 12.20 10.05 -16.43
CA ARG A 208 11.78 9.41 -17.68
C ARG A 208 11.14 8.04 -17.47
N CYS A 209 11.65 7.26 -16.52
CA CYS A 209 11.29 5.89 -16.23
C CYS A 209 11.00 5.73 -14.73
N PRO A 210 9.88 6.25 -14.21
CA PRO A 210 9.67 6.41 -12.77
C PRO A 210 9.95 5.12 -11.96
N PRO A 211 10.87 5.17 -10.97
CA PRO A 211 11.24 3.98 -10.20
C PRO A 211 10.10 3.47 -9.32
N ILE A 212 9.11 4.32 -9.00
CA ILE A 212 7.93 3.95 -8.22
C ILE A 212 6.67 4.20 -9.05
N PRO A 213 5.73 3.23 -9.09
CA PRO A 213 4.40 3.49 -9.64
C PRO A 213 3.60 4.52 -8.82
N ALA A 214 2.87 5.40 -9.50
CA ALA A 214 2.03 6.40 -8.83
C ALA A 214 0.97 5.82 -7.88
N TRP A 215 0.56 4.56 -8.07
CA TRP A 215 -0.42 3.90 -7.19
C TRP A 215 0.14 3.53 -5.80
N LEU A 216 1.46 3.64 -5.57
CA LEU A 216 2.07 3.52 -4.23
C LEU A 216 1.99 4.82 -3.43
N ASN A 217 1.66 5.95 -4.05
CA ASN A 217 1.57 7.22 -3.33
C ASN A 217 0.38 7.20 -2.37
N LEU A 218 0.65 7.61 -1.14
CA LEU A 218 -0.30 7.62 -0.03
C LEU A 218 -0.88 9.01 0.23
N GLU A 219 -0.66 9.97 -0.65
CA GLU A 219 -1.25 11.31 -0.58
C GLU A 219 -2.79 11.24 -0.69
N PRO A 220 -3.54 12.14 -0.03
CA PRO A 220 -5.00 12.20 -0.12
C PRO A 220 -5.54 12.55 -1.51
#